data_AF-A0A2D6FTP8-F1
#
_entry.id   AF-A0A2D6FTP8-F1
#
_cell.length_a   1.000
_cell.length_b   1.000
_cell.length_c   1.000
_cell.angle_alpha   90.00
_cell.angle_beta   90.00
_cell.angle_gamma   90.00
#
_symmetry.space_group_name_H-M   'P 1'
#
loop_
_entity.id
_entity.type
_entity.pdbx_description
1 polymer ?
#
loop_
_entity_poly.entity_id
_entity_poly.type
_entity_poly.pdbx_seq_one_letter_code
_entity_poly.pdbx_strand_id
1 'polypeptide(L)' 'MSETQDVQIVVPGNVKEALSIVDDSLGTFMQRELISASEATDVLLDIRSALIRVEEPSADITLDIPDVESEMEVSAQA' A
#
# COMPACT_ATOMS: atom_id res chain seq x y z
N MET A 1 -39.56 16.40 -10.21
CA MET A 1 -38.83 15.17 -10.57
C MET A 1 -37.56 15.19 -9.72
N SER A 2 -37.39 14.26 -8.78
CA SER A 2 -36.19 14.23 -7.94
C SER A 2 -35.08 13.55 -8.72
N GLU A 3 -34.01 14.29 -8.95
CA GLU A 3 -32.76 13.79 -9.53
C GLU A 3 -32.14 12.79 -8.56
N THR A 4 -32.05 11.52 -8.98
CA THR A 4 -31.33 10.50 -8.25
C THR A 4 -29.85 10.76 -8.44
N GLN A 5 -29.15 11.27 -7.42
CA GLN A 5 -27.70 11.37 -7.46
C GLN A 5 -27.12 9.96 -7.50
N ASP A 6 -26.39 9.65 -8.57
CA ASP A 6 -25.60 8.44 -8.67
C ASP A 6 -24.45 8.51 -7.67
N VAL A 7 -24.55 7.78 -6.57
CA VAL A 7 -23.49 7.69 -5.56
C VAL A 7 -22.43 6.72 -6.06
N GLN A 8 -21.28 7.24 -6.49
CA GLN A 8 -20.13 6.43 -6.85
C GLN A 8 -19.35 6.06 -5.58
N ILE A 9 -19.42 4.80 -5.16
CA ILE A 9 -18.63 4.29 -4.03
C ILE A 9 -17.22 4.00 -4.51
N VAL A 10 -16.25 4.83 -4.12
CA VAL A 10 -14.83 4.58 -4.36
C VAL A 10 -14.29 3.72 -3.22
N VAL A 11 -13.93 2.47 -3.53
CA VAL A 11 -13.30 1.56 -2.56
C VAL A 11 -11.81 1.88 -2.47
N PRO A 12 -11.29 2.25 -1.28
CA PRO A 12 -9.86 2.52 -1.07
C PRO A 12 -8.97 1.31 -1.41
N GLY A 13 -7.75 1.56 -1.89
CA GLY A 13 -6.83 0.49 -2.33
C GLY A 13 -6.46 -0.50 -1.24
N ASN A 14 -6.24 -0.02 -0.01
CA ASN A 14 -5.97 -0.86 1.16
C ASN A 14 -7.15 -1.76 1.54
N VAL A 15 -8.39 -1.32 1.30
CA VAL A 15 -9.58 -2.15 1.51
C VAL A 15 -9.62 -3.27 0.47
N LYS A 16 -9.23 -3.00 -0.79
CA LYS A 16 -9.10 -4.05 -1.81
C LYS A 16 -8.01 -5.06 -1.46
N GLU A 17 -6.86 -4.60 -0.96
CA GLU A 17 -5.77 -5.47 -0.50
C GLU A 17 -6.23 -6.38 0.66
N ALA A 18 -6.89 -5.81 1.67
CA ALA A 18 -7.43 -6.57 2.79
C ALA A 18 -8.47 -7.61 2.34
N LEU A 19 -9.34 -7.28 1.39
CA LEU A 19 -10.30 -8.23 0.82
C LEU A 19 -9.61 -9.37 0.08
N SER A 20 -8.55 -9.09 -0.68
CA SER A 20 -7.75 -10.15 -1.33
C SER A 20 -7.18 -11.13 -0.33
N ILE A 21 -6.62 -10.63 0.79
CA ILE A 21 -6.06 -11.48 1.86
C ILE A 21 -7.16 -12.38 2.45
N VAL A 22 -8.37 -11.86 2.66
CA VAL A 22 -9.51 -12.63 3.14
C VAL A 22 -9.87 -13.73 2.15
N ASP A 23 -10.03 -13.41 0.87
CA ASP A 23 -10.45 -14.37 -0.15
C ASP A 23 -9.43 -15.51 -0.30
N ASP A 24 -8.13 -15.18 -0.35
CA ASP A 24 -7.05 -16.16 -0.44
C ASP A 24 -6.97 -17.07 0.80
N SER A 25 -7.13 -16.48 1.98
CA SER A 25 -7.12 -17.21 3.26
C SER A 25 -8.32 -18.13 3.38
N LEU A 26 -9.53 -17.66 3.03
CA LEU A 26 -10.74 -18.48 3.03
C LEU A 26 -10.63 -19.62 2.01
N GLY A 27 -10.11 -19.36 0.81
CA GLY A 27 -9.85 -20.39 -0.19
C GLY A 27 -8.91 -21.49 0.33
N THR A 28 -7.88 -21.10 1.07
CA THR A 28 -6.94 -22.03 1.71
C THR A 28 -7.58 -22.81 2.86
N PHE A 29 -8.35 -22.14 3.70
CA PHE A 29 -9.03 -22.74 4.85
C PHE A 29 -10.10 -23.75 4.42
N MET A 30 -10.83 -23.47 3.34
CA MET A 30 -11.82 -24.39 2.78
C MET A 30 -11.21 -25.68 2.21
N GLN A 31 -9.91 -25.71 1.93
CA GLN A 31 -9.20 -26.90 1.44
C GLN A 31 -8.63 -27.78 2.58
N ARG A 32 -8.75 -27.34 3.84
CA ARG A 32 -8.12 -27.98 5.00
C ARG A 32 -9.18 -28.27 6.06
N GLU A 33 -9.09 -29.44 6.72
CA GLU A 33 -10.05 -29.81 7.76
C GLU A 33 -9.87 -29.02 9.07
N LEU A 34 -8.64 -28.59 9.36
CA LEU A 34 -8.31 -27.89 10.60
C LEU A 34 -7.31 -26.77 10.32
N ILE A 35 -7.50 -25.67 11.04
CA ILE A 35 -6.66 -24.48 10.98
C ILE A 35 -6.21 -24.17 12.39
N SER A 36 -4.93 -23.85 12.57
CA SER A 36 -4.40 -23.47 13.88
C SER A 36 -4.81 -22.05 14.26
N ALA A 37 -4.88 -21.79 15.57
CA ALA A 37 -5.12 -20.44 16.08
C ALA A 37 -4.01 -19.45 15.67
N SER A 38 -2.77 -19.92 15.52
CA SER A 38 -1.66 -19.12 14.99
C SER A 38 -1.89 -18.72 13.54
N GLU A 39 -2.28 -19.65 12.66
CA GLU A 39 -2.59 -19.33 11.25
C GLU A 39 -3.74 -18.31 11.14
N ALA A 40 -4.79 -18.46 11.94
CA ALA A 40 -5.86 -17.48 11.99
C ALA A 40 -5.38 -16.11 12.50
N THR A 41 -4.48 -16.09 13.48
CA THR A 41 -3.90 -14.85 14.02
C THR A 41 -3.04 -14.15 12.98
N ASP A 42 -2.21 -14.87 12.24
CA ASP A 42 -1.34 -14.32 11.21
C ASP A 42 -2.17 -13.63 10.10
N VAL A 43 -3.22 -14.30 9.61
CA VAL A 43 -4.15 -13.71 8.63
C VAL A 43 -4.80 -12.44 9.16
N LEU A 44 -5.24 -12.43 10.43
CA LEU A 44 -5.82 -11.24 11.05
C LEU A 44 -4.81 -10.10 11.18
N LEU A 45 -3.54 -10.40 11.46
CA LEU A 45 -2.47 -9.41 11.51
C LEU A 45 -2.14 -8.85 10.12
N ASP A 46 -2.20 -9.67 9.07
CA ASP A 46 -2.00 -9.24 7.69
C ASP A 46 -3.14 -8.33 7.23
N ILE A 47 -4.40 -8.68 7.51
CA ILE A 47 -5.56 -7.83 7.24
C ILE A 47 -5.44 -6.50 7.98
N ARG A 48 -5.08 -6.54 9.27
CA ARG A 48 -4.86 -5.33 10.07
C ARG A 48 -3.75 -4.47 9.46
N SER A 49 -2.65 -5.08 9.04
CA SER A 49 -1.52 -4.38 8.41
C SER A 49 -1.95 -3.70 7.10
N ALA A 50 -2.69 -4.40 6.24
CA ALA A 50 -3.24 -3.83 5.02
C ALA A 50 -4.15 -2.64 5.33
N LEU A 51 -5.07 -2.77 6.29
CA LEU A 51 -6.02 -1.70 6.62
C LEU A 51 -5.36 -0.46 7.25
N ILE A 52 -4.27 -0.61 8.02
CA ILE A 52 -3.58 0.50 8.72
C ILE A 52 -2.68 1.32 7.79
N ARG A 53 -2.29 0.81 6.62
CA ARG A 53 -1.44 1.53 5.63
C ARG A 53 -2.04 2.84 5.08
N VAL A 54 -3.23 3.25 5.53
CA VAL A 54 -3.85 4.56 5.24
C VAL A 54 -3.08 5.73 5.86
N GLU A 55 -2.27 5.50 6.90
CA GLU A 55 -1.62 6.60 7.65
C GLU A 55 -0.32 7.13 7.04
N GLU A 56 0.24 6.52 6.01
CA GLU A 56 1.34 7.16 5.27
C GLU A 56 0.75 7.92 4.08
N PRO A 57 0.60 9.26 4.16
CA PRO A 57 0.50 10.04 2.94
C PRO A 57 1.71 9.66 2.12
N SER A 58 1.52 9.29 0.86
CA SER A 58 2.61 9.12 -0.11
C SER A 58 3.58 10.28 0.11
N ALA A 59 4.73 10.02 0.73
CA ALA A 59 5.69 11.06 0.98
C ALA A 59 6.09 11.56 -0.39
N ASP A 60 5.71 12.79 -0.71
CA ASP A 60 6.22 13.49 -1.87
C ASP A 60 7.67 13.83 -1.52
N ILE A 61 8.56 12.85 -1.72
CA ILE A 61 9.98 12.98 -1.41
C ILE A 61 10.56 13.94 -2.44
N THR A 62 10.53 15.23 -2.12
CA THR A 62 11.32 16.23 -2.84
C THR A 62 12.77 16.05 -2.39
N LEU A 63 13.58 15.38 -3.22
CA LEU A 63 15.02 15.34 -3.03
C LEU A 63 15.62 16.64 -3.55
N ASP A 64 16.06 17.51 -2.64
CA ASP A 64 16.95 18.63 -2.99
C ASP A 64 18.33 18.04 -3.35
N ILE A 65 18.53 17.77 -4.64
CA ILE A 65 19.84 17.39 -5.16
C ILE A 65 20.65 18.69 -5.26
N PRO A 66 21.75 18.86 -4.50
CA PRO A 66 22.62 20.02 -4.67
C PRO A 66 23.20 19.99 -6.09
N ASP A 67 23.10 21.11 -6.81
CA ASP A 67 23.70 21.27 -8.14
C ASP A 67 25.20 20.98 -8.08
N VAL A 68 25.60 19.82 -8.60
CA VAL A 68 27.01 19.43 -8.76
C VAL A 68 27.57 20.12 -10.01
N GLU A 69 27.58 21.46 -10.02
CA GLU A 69 28.16 22.27 -11.10
C GLU A 69 29.27 23.21 -10.59
N SER A 70 29.99 22.84 -9.54
CA SER A 70 31.17 23.60 -9.11
C SER A 70 32.28 22.67 -8.69
N GLU A 71 32.92 22.03 -9.67
CA GLU A 71 34.32 21.57 -9.58
C GLU A 71 34.81 21.04 -10.95
N MET A 72 34.73 21.87 -12.00
CA MET A 72 35.45 21.60 -13.24
C MET A 72 36.04 22.87 -13.86
N GLU A 73 36.72 23.69 -13.05
CA GLU A 73 37.68 24.66 -13.58
C GLU A 73 38.98 23.93 -13.95
N VAL A 74 38.95 23.25 -15.10
CA VAL A 74 40.18 22.87 -15.80
C VAL A 74 40.53 24.02 -16.73
N SER A 75 41.51 24.84 -16.36
CA SER A 75 42.26 25.63 -17.34
C SER A 75 43.71 25.79 -16.92
N ALA A 76 44.52 25.02 -17.64
CA ALA A 76 45.94 25.20 -17.80
C ALA A 76 46.25 26.61 -18.34
N GLN A 77 47.29 27.25 -17.82
CA GLN A 77 47.94 28.35 -18.52
C GLN A 77 49.45 28.14 -18.51
N ALA A 78 49.99 28.11 -19.73
CA ALA A 78 51.39 27.94 -20.12
C ALA A 78 52.16 29.27 -20.05
#